data_AF-A0A317CJB2-F1
#
_entry.id   AF-A0A317CJB2-F1
#
_cell.length_a   1.000
_cell.length_b   1.000
_cell.length_c   1.000
_cell.angle_alpha   90.00
_cell.angle_beta   90.00
_cell.angle_gamma   90.00
#
_symmetry.space_group_name_H-M   'P 1'
#
loop_
_entity.id
_entity.type
_entity.pdbx_description
1 polymer ?
#
loop_
_entity_poly.entity_id
_entity_poly.type
_entity_poly.pdbx_seq_one_letter_code
_entity_poly.pdbx_strand_id
1 'polypeptide(L)'
;MTKYKISGHSKNRLDLCSSCDEAWVDGGEWELLKSLKLSKKIPSVFTDSWQRKVRKEVSANILKDRFTTIFGETDMARLDDIKAWVKDHPKRAEILFYIGKK
;
A
#
# COMPACT_ATOMS: atom_id res chain seq x y z
N MET A 1 12.80 -20.87 -3.13
CA MET A 1 11.43 -20.41 -2.86
C MET A 1 11.41 -18.90 -2.96
N THR A 2 10.41 -18.36 -3.67
CA THR A 2 10.28 -16.91 -3.91
C THR A 2 9.16 -16.36 -3.04
N LYS A 3 9.47 -15.29 -2.29
CA LYS A 3 8.52 -14.62 -1.38
C LYS A 3 7.76 -13.51 -2.09
N TYR A 4 6.43 -13.55 -2.04
CA TYR A 4 5.52 -12.59 -2.63
C TYR A 4 4.77 -11.81 -1.56
N LYS A 5 4.68 -10.49 -1.72
CA LYS A 5 3.93 -9.65 -0.76
C LYS A 5 2.44 -9.83 -0.96
N ILE A 6 1.70 -10.07 0.13
CA ILE A 6 0.24 -10.22 0.10
C ILE A 6 -0.42 -8.84 0.03
N SER A 7 -0.02 -7.90 0.90
CA SER A 7 -0.58 -6.53 0.93
C SER A 7 0.49 -5.50 1.32
N GLY A 8 0.22 -4.21 1.09
CA GLY A 8 1.13 -3.14 1.51
C GLY A 8 1.10 -2.81 3.00
N HIS A 9 0.17 -3.41 3.75
CA HIS A 9 -0.09 -3.10 5.16
C HIS A 9 0.33 -4.20 6.13
N SER A 10 0.86 -5.32 5.62
CA SER A 10 1.31 -6.46 6.43
C SER A 10 2.72 -6.89 6.05
N LYS A 11 3.41 -7.52 7.01
CA LYS A 11 4.72 -8.14 6.79
C LYS A 11 4.62 -9.56 6.23
N ASN A 12 3.43 -10.18 6.25
CA ASN A 12 3.18 -11.54 5.79
C ASN A 12 3.45 -11.72 4.29
N ARG A 13 3.98 -12.87 3.87
CA ARG A 13 4.45 -13.12 2.50
C ARG A 13 4.29 -14.56 2.07
N LEU A 14 3.50 -14.78 1.02
CA LEU A 14 3.38 -16.11 0.45
C LEU A 14 4.67 -16.58 -0.19
N ASP A 15 5.01 -17.82 0.10
CA ASP A 15 6.14 -18.50 -0.48
C ASP A 15 5.67 -19.36 -1.67
N LEU A 16 6.31 -19.20 -2.83
CA LEU A 16 6.05 -20.00 -4.03
C LEU A 16 7.30 -20.79 -4.43
N CYS A 17 7.10 -22.09 -4.65
CA CYS A 17 8.07 -22.99 -5.26
C CYS A 17 8.15 -22.73 -6.77
N SER A 18 9.27 -22.20 -7.26
CA SER A 18 9.45 -21.92 -8.69
C SER A 18 9.59 -23.17 -9.56
N SER A 19 9.87 -24.33 -8.96
CA SER A 19 10.07 -25.61 -9.66
C SER A 19 8.83 -26.50 -9.69
N CYS A 20 7.90 -26.31 -8.76
CA CYS A 20 6.75 -27.19 -8.55
C CYS A 20 5.40 -26.46 -8.51
N ASP A 21 5.41 -25.12 -8.58
CA ASP A 21 4.23 -24.25 -8.55
C ASP A 21 3.35 -24.40 -7.29
N GLU A 22 3.94 -24.92 -6.20
CA GLU A 22 3.27 -25.05 -4.91
C GLU A 22 3.47 -23.80 -4.05
N ALA A 23 2.37 -23.32 -3.48
CA ALA A 23 2.35 -22.20 -2.55
C ALA A 23 2.26 -22.68 -1.10
N TRP A 24 3.11 -22.13 -0.25
CA TRP A 24 3.12 -22.40 1.18
C TRP A 24 2.40 -21.27 1.91
N VAL A 25 1.51 -21.65 2.82
CA VAL A 25 0.68 -20.74 3.62
C VAL A 25 0.83 -21.14 5.08
N ASP A 26 1.82 -20.57 5.76
CA ASP A 26 2.08 -20.82 7.17
C ASP A 26 1.92 -19.52 8.01
N GLY A 27 1.96 -19.62 9.33
CA GLY A 27 2.17 -18.44 10.19
C GLY A 27 1.14 -17.30 10.15
N GLY A 28 -0.15 -17.57 9.87
CA GLY A 28 -1.22 -16.55 9.88
C GLY A 28 -1.50 -15.88 8.52
N GLU A 29 -0.85 -16.37 7.46
CA GLU A 29 -1.08 -15.91 6.09
C GLU A 29 -2.47 -16.27 5.58
N TRP A 30 -2.99 -17.41 6.00
CA TRP A 30 -4.33 -17.85 5.64
C TRP A 30 -5.42 -16.91 6.18
N GLU A 31 -5.27 -16.46 7.43
CA GLU A 31 -6.14 -15.47 8.07
C GLU A 31 -6.14 -14.15 7.31
N LEU A 32 -4.94 -13.69 6.91
CA LEU A 32 -4.79 -12.47 6.11
C LEU A 32 -5.42 -12.61 4.72
N LEU A 33 -5.23 -13.75 4.06
CA LEU A 33 -5.86 -14.03 2.77
C LEU A 33 -7.38 -14.05 2.87
N LYS A 34 -7.94 -14.58 3.95
CA LYS A 34 -9.39 -14.54 4.23
C LYS A 34 -9.87 -13.10 4.43
N SER A 35 -9.19 -12.31 5.27
CA SER A 35 -9.61 -10.93 5.56
C SER A 35 -9.55 -10.02 4.33
N LEU A 36 -8.59 -10.25 3.44
CA LEU A 36 -8.43 -9.54 2.18
C LEU A 36 -9.30 -10.09 1.03
N LYS A 37 -10.12 -11.13 1.28
CA LYS A 37 -10.94 -11.81 0.27
C LYS A 37 -10.11 -12.39 -0.90
N LEU A 38 -8.89 -12.82 -0.61
CA LEU A 38 -7.92 -13.39 -1.56
C LEU A 38 -7.81 -14.91 -1.47
N SER A 39 -8.49 -15.56 -0.52
CA SER A 39 -8.45 -17.02 -0.34
C SER A 39 -8.79 -17.80 -1.63
N LYS A 40 -9.68 -17.27 -2.46
CA LYS A 40 -10.05 -17.86 -3.78
C LYS A 40 -9.27 -17.28 -4.97
N LYS A 41 -8.33 -16.36 -4.72
CA LYS A 41 -7.58 -15.61 -5.73
C LYS A 41 -6.07 -15.61 -5.43
N ILE A 42 -5.58 -16.61 -4.71
CA ILE A 42 -4.16 -16.74 -4.33
C ILE A 42 -3.23 -16.60 -5.55
N PRO A 43 -3.50 -17.24 -6.71
CA PRO A 43 -2.63 -17.09 -7.88
C PRO A 43 -2.43 -15.63 -8.33
N SER A 44 -3.42 -14.75 -8.08
CA SER A 44 -3.29 -13.33 -8.42
C SER A 44 -2.17 -12.65 -7.64
N VAL A 45 -1.84 -13.11 -6.41
CA VAL A 45 -0.78 -12.56 -5.57
C VAL A 45 0.60 -12.73 -6.20
N PHE A 46 0.79 -13.80 -6.97
CA PHE A 46 2.05 -14.11 -7.64
C PHE A 46 2.24 -13.34 -8.94
N THR A 47 1.21 -12.63 -9.40
CA THR A 47 1.31 -11.85 -10.62
C THR A 47 2.14 -10.59 -10.42
N ASP A 48 2.80 -10.23 -11.50
CA ASP A 48 3.56 -9.01 -11.64
C ASP A 48 2.73 -7.74 -11.40
N SER A 49 1.48 -7.72 -11.88
CA SER A 49 0.55 -6.62 -11.69
C SER A 49 0.20 -6.43 -10.20
N TRP A 50 -0.01 -7.53 -9.48
CA TRP A 50 -0.24 -7.52 -8.04
C TRP A 50 0.99 -7.01 -7.28
N GLN A 51 2.17 -7.57 -7.55
CA GLN A 51 3.38 -7.13 -6.86
C GLN A 51 3.72 -5.65 -7.15
N ARG A 52 3.44 -5.14 -8.36
CA ARG A 52 3.53 -3.70 -8.66
C ARG A 52 2.55 -2.87 -7.83
N LYS A 53 1.30 -3.31 -7.69
CA LYS A 53 0.29 -2.65 -6.85
C LYS A 53 0.75 -2.59 -5.38
N VAL A 54 1.16 -3.72 -4.82
CA VAL A 54 1.60 -3.80 -3.42
C VAL A 54 2.86 -2.95 -3.17
N ARG A 55 3.81 -2.91 -4.10
CA ARG A 55 4.98 -2.01 -3.97
C ARG A 55 4.57 -0.53 -3.88
N LYS A 56 3.58 -0.09 -4.68
CA LYS A 56 3.04 1.28 -4.59
C LYS A 56 2.39 1.56 -3.24
N GLU A 57 1.61 0.61 -2.72
CA GLU A 57 0.99 0.72 -1.38
C GLU A 57 2.06 0.87 -0.28
N VAL A 58 3.09 0.01 -0.29
CA VAL A 58 4.20 0.08 0.67
C VAL A 58 4.90 1.44 0.60
N SER A 59 5.21 1.93 -0.60
CA SER A 59 5.85 3.25 -0.75
C SER A 59 4.98 4.39 -0.22
N ALA A 60 3.66 4.34 -0.45
CA ALA A 60 2.72 5.33 0.07
C ALA A 60 2.65 5.29 1.60
N ASN A 61 2.62 4.10 2.20
CA ASN A 61 2.60 3.91 3.64
C ASN A 61 3.88 4.42 4.29
N ILE A 62 5.06 4.05 3.75
CA ILE A 62 6.35 4.54 4.26
C ILE A 62 6.42 6.07 4.22
N LEU A 63 5.94 6.68 3.14
CA LEU A 63 5.91 8.13 3.02
C LEU A 63 5.01 8.75 4.09
N LYS A 64 3.82 8.18 4.31
CA LYS A 64 2.88 8.63 5.33
C LYS A 64 3.49 8.49 6.72
N ASP A 65 4.00 7.32 7.08
CA ASP A 65 4.62 7.03 8.38
C ASP A 65 5.78 7.98 8.67
N ARG A 66 6.61 8.26 7.66
CA ARG A 66 7.72 9.22 7.77
C ARG A 66 7.20 10.62 8.11
N PHE A 67 6.19 11.12 7.40
CA PHE A 67 5.66 12.45 7.66
C PHE A 67 4.85 12.52 8.97
N THR A 68 4.16 11.46 9.36
CA THR A 68 3.54 11.35 10.69
C THR A 68 4.58 11.41 11.80
N THR A 69 5.75 10.82 11.60
CA THR A 69 6.84 10.93 12.58
C THR A 69 7.39 12.36 12.68
N ILE A 70 7.36 13.14 11.59
CA ILE A 70 7.88 14.51 11.55
C ILE A 70 6.89 15.52 12.11
N PHE A 71 5.62 15.41 11.74
CA PHE A 71 4.58 16.41 12.05
C PHE A 71 3.65 15.98 13.20
N GLY A 72 3.63 14.70 13.56
CA GLY A 72 2.65 14.15 14.49
C GLY A 72 1.28 13.93 13.85
N GLU A 73 0.38 13.29 14.60
CA GLU A 73 -0.93 12.88 14.09
C GLU A 73 -1.85 14.06 13.77
N THR A 74 -1.86 15.08 14.64
CA THR A 74 -2.73 16.26 14.49
C THR A 74 -2.44 17.03 13.20
N ASP A 75 -1.17 17.33 12.94
CA ASP A 75 -0.77 18.07 11.74
C ASP A 75 -0.94 17.20 10.48
N MET A 76 -0.68 15.90 10.57
CA MET A 76 -0.95 14.98 9.46
C MET A 76 -2.42 14.90 9.07
N ALA A 77 -3.34 14.90 10.04
CA ALA A 77 -4.77 14.93 9.76
C ALA A 77 -5.14 16.19 8.95
N ARG A 78 -4.65 17.35 9.36
CA ARG A 78 -4.87 18.61 8.63
C ARG A 78 -4.24 18.59 7.23
N LEU A 79 -3.05 18.02 7.08
CA LEU A 79 -2.39 17.88 5.78
C LEU A 79 -3.16 16.92 4.85
N ASP A 80 -3.70 15.82 5.39
CA ASP A 80 -4.55 14.90 4.63
C ASP A 80 -5.84 15.60 4.16
N ASP A 81 -6.47 16.42 5.00
CA ASP A 81 -7.65 17.21 4.64
C ASP A 81 -7.36 18.23 3.54
N ILE A 82 -6.26 18.99 3.67
CA ILE A 82 -5.83 19.95 2.64
C ILE A 82 -5.57 19.21 1.33
N LYS A 83 -4.86 18.08 1.39
CA LYS A 83 -4.55 17.28 0.20
C LYS A 83 -5.81 16.75 -0.47
N ALA A 84 -6.80 16.28 0.29
CA ALA A 84 -8.08 15.84 -0.22
C ALA A 84 -8.84 16.99 -0.90
N TRP A 85 -8.92 18.15 -0.23
CA TRP A 85 -9.56 19.34 -0.78
C TRP A 85 -8.91 19.81 -2.09
N VAL A 86 -7.58 19.90 -2.15
CA VAL A 86 -6.86 20.34 -3.37
C VAL A 86 -7.06 19.35 -4.52
N LYS A 87 -7.06 18.04 -4.24
CA LYS A 87 -7.16 17.00 -5.27
C LYS A 87 -8.46 17.10 -6.07
N ASP A 88 -9.57 17.37 -5.40
CA ASP A 88 -10.90 17.39 -6.00
C ASP A 88 -11.31 18.80 -6.48
N HIS A 89 -10.48 19.82 -6.23
CA HIS A 89 -10.78 21.19 -6.62
C HIS A 89 -10.58 21.43 -8.14
N PRO A 90 -11.54 22.08 -8.84
CA PRO A 90 -11.41 22.36 -10.28
C PRO A 90 -10.16 23.19 -10.64
N LYS A 91 -9.78 24.11 -9.74
CA LYS A 91 -8.61 25.00 -9.87
C LYS A 91 -7.39 24.51 -9.09
N ARG A 92 -7.12 23.21 -9.10
CA ARG A 92 -6.02 22.61 -8.32
C ARG A 92 -4.65 23.23 -8.63
N ALA A 93 -4.42 23.61 -9.89
CA ALA A 93 -3.12 24.10 -10.34
C ALA A 93 -2.83 25.49 -9.75
N GLU A 94 -3.83 26.36 -9.74
CA GLU A 94 -3.77 27.71 -9.17
C GLU A 94 -3.59 27.66 -7.65
N ILE A 95 -4.28 26.74 -6.97
CA ILE A 95 -4.12 26.55 -5.53
C ILE A 95 -2.70 26.10 -5.20
N LEU A 96 -2.17 25.08 -5.90
CA LEU A 96 -0.81 24.60 -5.69
C LEU A 96 0.23 25.70 -5.99
N PHE A 97 -0.01 26.52 -7.02
CA PHE A 97 0.83 27.67 -7.33
C PHE A 97 0.82 28.70 -6.21
N TYR A 98 -0.36 29.02 -5.66
CA TYR A 98 -0.49 29.96 -4.54
C TYR A 98 0.21 29.46 -3.28
N ILE A 99 0.03 28.19 -2.90
CA ILE A 99 0.68 27.59 -1.72
C ILE A 99 2.21 27.50 -1.92
N GLY A 100 2.66 27.20 -3.14
CA GLY A 100 4.08 27.06 -3.48
C GLY A 100 4.83 28.39 -3.57
N LYS A 101 4.13 29.52 -3.69
CA LYS A 101 4.74 30.85 -3.59
C LYS A 101 5.14 31.12 -2.15
N LYS A 102 6.45 31.02 -1.87
CA LYS A 102 7.10 31.74 -0.78
C LYS A 102 7.38 33.18 -1.20
#